data_AF-A0A913ZUC3-F1
#
_entry.id   AF-A0A913ZUC3-F1
#
_cell.length_a   1.000
_cell.length_b   1.000
_cell.length_c   1.000
_cell.angle_alpha   90.00
_cell.angle_beta   90.00
_cell.angle_gamma   90.00
#
_symmetry.space_group_name_H-M   'P 1'
#
loop_
_entity.id
_entity.type
_entity.pdbx_description
1 polymer ?
#
loop_
_entity_poly.entity_id
_entity_poly.type
_entity_poly.pdbx_seq_one_letter_code
_entity_poly.pdbx_strand_id
1 'polypeptide(L)'
;MDCDHFLCQECQKAHGRMTLMKSHKIYTLAQLRSGEIVYKSKLREEVPKCGKHPDQNLNVYCDTCEQVICLACTVLHHGNQKHSLIGLSEAFGKCKKKVEELVSKVSKSKTELNTTIEKTCTTRKKLDNVFANTKKKISEKADQEVAVIRQEEQKLLKETDRIYKERVTMFEAAQANNSKEVTQTEHKLEEVKQLMNQRARMTSSLF
;
A
#
# COMPACT_ATOMS: atom_id res chain seq x y z
N MET A 1 -55.11 -35.20 1.71
CA MET A 1 -54.80 -34.16 0.72
C MET A 1 -53.93 -33.15 1.44
N ASP A 2 -52.74 -32.84 0.93
CA ASP A 2 -51.82 -31.87 1.54
C ASP A 2 -52.00 -30.47 0.91
N CYS A 3 -51.49 -29.42 1.56
CA CYS A 3 -51.59 -28.05 1.03
C CYS A 3 -50.54 -27.81 -0.06
N ASP A 4 -50.97 -27.47 -1.28
CA ASP A 4 -50.09 -27.18 -2.43
C ASP A 4 -49.42 -25.78 -2.35
N HIS A 5 -49.64 -25.00 -1.28
CA HIS A 5 -49.09 -23.65 -1.11
C HIS A 5 -47.99 -23.59 -0.03
N PHE A 6 -46.87 -22.94 -0.37
CA PHE A 6 -45.81 -22.61 0.59
C PHE A 6 -46.06 -21.25 1.21
N LEU A 7 -46.22 -21.24 2.53
CA LEU A 7 -46.62 -20.05 3.27
C LEU A 7 -45.46 -19.52 4.11
N CYS A 8 -45.46 -18.22 4.40
CA CYS A 8 -44.64 -17.71 5.50
C CYS A 8 -45.20 -18.26 6.83
N GLN A 9 -44.41 -18.17 7.90
CA GLN A 9 -44.75 -18.76 9.19
C GLN A 9 -46.10 -18.27 9.74
N GLU A 10 -46.40 -16.98 9.57
CA GLU A 10 -47.67 -16.40 10.02
C GLU A 10 -48.86 -16.88 9.18
N CYS A 11 -48.69 -16.95 7.86
CA CYS A 11 -49.71 -17.49 6.96
C CYS A 11 -49.96 -18.98 7.21
N GLN A 12 -48.94 -19.77 7.54
CA GLN A 12 -49.09 -21.19 7.89
C GLN A 12 -49.97 -21.37 9.14
N LYS A 13 -49.75 -20.57 10.19
CA LYS A 13 -50.56 -20.60 11.42
C LYS A 13 -52.01 -20.19 11.16
N ALA A 14 -52.22 -19.18 10.31
CA ALA A 14 -53.56 -18.78 9.91
C ALA A 14 -54.28 -19.90 9.13
N HIS A 15 -53.59 -20.49 8.15
CA HIS A 15 -54.12 -21.59 7.34
C HIS A 15 -54.44 -22.83 8.18
N GLY A 16 -53.58 -23.21 9.13
CA GLY A 16 -53.80 -24.38 9.99
C GLY A 16 -54.99 -24.26 10.94
N ARG A 17 -55.47 -23.03 11.19
CA ARG A 17 -56.68 -22.78 12.01
C ARG A 17 -57.97 -22.95 11.23
N MET A 18 -57.92 -22.98 9.89
CA MET A 18 -59.09 -23.19 9.05
C MET A 18 -59.58 -24.63 9.19
N THR A 19 -60.86 -24.82 9.44
CA THR A 19 -61.50 -26.13 9.62
C THR A 19 -61.25 -27.09 8.46
N LEU A 20 -61.25 -26.58 7.22
CA LEU A 20 -60.97 -27.34 5.99
C LEU A 20 -59.51 -27.82 5.88
N MET A 21 -58.58 -27.15 6.56
CA MET A 21 -57.15 -27.41 6.43
C MET A 21 -56.57 -28.23 7.59
N LYS A 22 -57.39 -28.62 8.57
CA LYS A 22 -56.95 -29.39 9.75
C LYS A 22 -56.37 -30.76 9.40
N SER A 23 -56.76 -31.33 8.27
CA SER A 23 -56.26 -32.61 7.76
C SER A 23 -55.17 -32.47 6.69
N HIS A 24 -54.75 -31.23 6.36
CA HIS A 24 -53.74 -30.95 5.36
C HIS A 24 -52.38 -30.73 6.01
N LYS A 25 -51.32 -31.36 5.48
CA LYS A 25 -49.96 -30.99 5.87
C LYS A 25 -49.55 -29.69 5.20
N ILE A 26 -49.13 -28.70 5.99
CA ILE A 26 -48.78 -27.34 5.51
C ILE A 26 -47.32 -27.08 5.83
N TYR A 27 -46.53 -26.73 4.82
CA TYR A 27 -45.11 -26.47 4.97
C TYR A 27 -44.76 -25.00 4.71
N THR A 28 -43.70 -24.52 5.36
CA THR A 28 -43.24 -23.14 5.19
C THR A 28 -42.21 -22.98 4.07
N LEU A 29 -42.08 -21.75 3.57
CA LEU A 29 -40.99 -21.37 2.68
C LEU A 29 -39.59 -21.57 3.30
N ALA A 30 -39.48 -21.44 4.63
CA ALA A 30 -38.22 -21.66 5.33
C ALA A 30 -37.79 -23.13 5.28
N GLN A 31 -38.73 -24.06 5.48
CA GLN A 31 -38.50 -25.51 5.37
C GLN A 31 -38.12 -25.93 3.94
N LEU A 32 -38.69 -25.26 2.92
CA LEU A 32 -38.29 -25.49 1.54
C LEU A 32 -36.85 -25.00 1.26
N ARG A 33 -36.49 -23.83 1.79
CA ARG A 33 -35.15 -23.25 1.61
C ARG A 33 -34.06 -24.01 2.37
N SER A 34 -34.39 -24.59 3.52
CA SER A 34 -33.45 -25.41 4.30
C SER A 34 -33.21 -26.78 3.68
N GLY A 35 -34.05 -27.22 2.73
CA GLY A 35 -34.00 -28.55 2.14
C GLY A 35 -34.60 -29.64 3.02
N GLU A 36 -35.27 -29.29 4.13
CA GLU A 36 -36.01 -30.21 5.00
C GLU A 36 -37.16 -30.90 4.25
N ILE A 37 -37.71 -30.21 3.23
CA ILE A 37 -38.74 -30.74 2.33
C ILE A 37 -38.31 -30.58 0.87
N VAL A 38 -38.59 -31.61 0.08
CA VAL A 38 -38.40 -31.59 -1.37
C VAL A 38 -39.76 -31.33 -2.02
N TYR A 39 -39.98 -30.13 -2.55
CA TYR A 39 -41.18 -29.86 -3.34
C TYR A 39 -41.08 -30.55 -4.69
N LYS A 40 -41.90 -31.57 -4.88
CA LYS A 40 -42.17 -32.17 -6.19
C LYS A 40 -43.38 -31.45 -6.77
N SER A 41 -43.16 -30.40 -7.57
CA SER A 41 -44.27 -29.81 -8.34
C SER A 41 -44.85 -30.88 -9.27
N LYS A 42 -46.17 -30.89 -9.48
CA LYS A 42 -46.82 -31.72 -10.51
C LYS A 42 -46.21 -31.47 -11.91
N LEU A 43 -45.76 -30.23 -12.17
CA LEU A 43 -44.97 -29.84 -13.35
C LEU A 43 -43.61 -30.55 -13.48
N ARG A 44 -43.07 -31.11 -12.39
CA ARG A 44 -41.81 -31.88 -12.37
C ARG A 44 -42.04 -33.39 -12.47
N GLU A 45 -43.29 -33.85 -12.40
CA GLU A 45 -43.65 -35.25 -12.66
C GLU A 45 -43.72 -35.53 -14.17
N GLU A 46 -43.94 -34.48 -14.99
CA GLU A 46 -43.86 -34.59 -16.44
C GLU A 46 -42.40 -34.58 -16.89
N VAL A 47 -41.87 -35.78 -17.15
CA VAL A 47 -40.56 -35.91 -17.80
C VAL A 47 -40.60 -35.19 -19.15
N PRO A 48 -39.69 -34.23 -19.41
CA PRO A 48 -39.70 -33.47 -20.65
C PRO A 48 -39.78 -34.39 -21.88
N LYS A 49 -40.73 -34.10 -22.77
CA LYS A 49 -40.90 -34.84 -24.02
C LYS A 49 -39.94 -34.35 -25.09
N CYS A 50 -39.56 -35.23 -26.00
CA CYS A 50 -38.72 -34.85 -27.13
C CYS A 50 -39.54 -34.04 -28.15
N GLY A 51 -39.03 -32.89 -28.58
CA GLY A 51 -39.71 -32.07 -29.60
C GLY A 51 -39.83 -32.74 -30.98
N LYS A 52 -38.95 -33.72 -31.30
CA LYS A 52 -39.03 -34.53 -32.52
C LYS A 52 -39.87 -35.80 -32.36
N HIS A 53 -40.02 -36.27 -31.12
CA HIS A 53 -40.70 -37.53 -30.79
C HIS A 53 -41.61 -37.29 -29.58
N PRO A 54 -42.81 -36.71 -29.78
CA PRO A 54 -43.66 -36.23 -28.69
C PRO A 54 -44.03 -37.30 -27.65
N ASP A 55 -44.10 -38.56 -28.05
CA ASP A 55 -44.41 -39.68 -27.14
C ASP A 55 -43.22 -40.09 -26.26
N GLN A 56 -42.00 -39.72 -26.64
CA GLN A 56 -40.77 -40.18 -26.00
C GLN A 56 -40.24 -39.18 -24.97
N ASN A 57 -39.85 -39.71 -23.80
CA ASN A 57 -39.22 -38.93 -22.74
C ASN A 57 -37.74 -38.65 -23.03
N LEU A 58 -37.27 -37.46 -22.67
CA LEU A 58 -35.85 -37.11 -22.64
C LEU A 58 -35.19 -37.75 -21.41
N ASN A 59 -34.35 -38.77 -21.63
CA ASN A 59 -33.80 -39.60 -20.54
C ASN A 59 -32.34 -40.03 -20.74
N VAL A 60 -31.72 -39.70 -21.88
CA VAL A 60 -30.31 -40.00 -22.19
C VAL A 60 -29.56 -38.69 -22.40
N TYR A 61 -28.36 -38.56 -21.87
CA TYR A 61 -27.48 -37.44 -22.15
C TYR A 61 -26.44 -37.85 -23.20
N CYS A 62 -26.34 -37.06 -24.27
CA CYS A 62 -25.30 -37.21 -25.28
C CYS A 62 -24.15 -36.27 -24.93
N ASP A 63 -23.07 -36.81 -24.37
CA ASP A 63 -21.89 -36.06 -23.94
C ASP A 63 -21.17 -35.38 -25.11
N THR A 64 -21.15 -36.03 -26.28
CA THR A 64 -20.56 -35.46 -27.49
C THR A 64 -21.30 -34.22 -28.01
N CYS A 65 -22.61 -34.12 -27.77
CA CYS A 65 -23.44 -33.02 -28.26
C CYS A 65 -23.91 -32.09 -27.12
N GLU A 66 -23.49 -32.37 -25.90
CA GLU A 66 -23.84 -31.65 -24.67
C GLU A 66 -25.35 -31.40 -24.48
N GLN A 67 -26.19 -32.39 -24.82
CA GLN A 67 -27.66 -32.25 -24.77
C GLN A 67 -28.37 -33.51 -24.29
N VAL A 68 -29.57 -33.33 -23.73
CA VAL A 68 -30.47 -34.42 -23.36
C VAL A 68 -31.33 -34.82 -24.56
N ILE A 69 -31.37 -36.11 -24.84
CA ILE A 69 -32.09 -36.72 -25.96
C ILE A 69 -33.00 -37.86 -25.47
N CYS A 70 -33.93 -38.29 -26.32
CA CYS A 70 -34.72 -39.49 -26.09
C CYS A 70 -34.09 -40.73 -26.75
N LEU A 71 -34.58 -41.92 -26.41
CA LEU A 71 -34.11 -43.19 -26.97
C LEU A 71 -34.25 -43.27 -28.51
N ALA A 72 -35.31 -42.69 -29.09
CA ALA A 72 -35.46 -42.65 -30.54
C ALA A 72 -34.37 -41.80 -31.21
N CYS A 73 -34.04 -40.63 -30.64
CA CYS A 73 -32.92 -39.81 -31.13
C CYS A 73 -31.59 -40.56 -31.03
N THR A 74 -31.38 -41.31 -29.94
CA THR A 74 -30.19 -42.16 -29.77
C THR A 74 -30.01 -43.09 -30.97
N VAL A 75 -31.05 -43.84 -31.37
CA VAL A 75 -30.95 -44.80 -32.47
C VAL A 75 -30.85 -44.11 -33.84
N LEU A 76 -31.71 -43.12 -34.10
CA LEU A 76 -31.86 -42.53 -35.43
C LEU A 76 -30.72 -41.56 -35.83
N HIS A 77 -30.10 -40.91 -34.84
CA HIS A 77 -29.15 -39.81 -35.12
C HIS A 77 -27.80 -39.94 -34.40
N HIS A 78 -27.76 -40.56 -33.21
CA HIS A 78 -26.54 -40.60 -32.39
C HIS A 78 -25.84 -41.98 -32.36
N GLY A 79 -26.52 -43.05 -32.79
CA GLY A 79 -26.03 -44.43 -32.71
C GLY A 79 -24.97 -44.76 -33.77
N ASN A 80 -25.14 -44.25 -34.98
CA ASN A 80 -24.21 -44.50 -36.10
C ASN A 80 -22.92 -43.66 -36.03
N GLN A 81 -22.88 -42.62 -35.18
CA GLN A 81 -21.80 -41.63 -35.14
C GLN A 81 -20.81 -41.81 -33.95
N LYS A 82 -20.86 -42.94 -33.23
CA LYS A 82 -20.04 -43.20 -32.02
C LYS A 82 -20.11 -42.06 -30.98
N HIS A 83 -21.28 -41.48 -30.77
CA HIS A 83 -21.46 -40.50 -29.70
C HIS A 83 -21.38 -41.16 -28.32
N SER A 84 -20.82 -40.44 -27.36
CA SER A 84 -20.79 -40.86 -25.96
C SER A 84 -22.15 -40.61 -25.33
N LEU A 85 -22.88 -41.68 -25.03
CA LEU A 85 -24.23 -41.64 -24.47
C LEU A 85 -24.22 -42.20 -23.06
N ILE A 86 -24.70 -41.42 -22.11
CA ILE A 86 -24.74 -41.79 -20.69
C ILE A 86 -26.12 -41.49 -20.10
N GLY A 87 -26.47 -42.17 -19.01
CA GLY A 87 -27.71 -41.90 -18.29
C GLY A 87 -27.70 -40.53 -17.64
N LEU A 88 -28.87 -39.90 -17.49
CA LEU A 88 -28.99 -38.58 -16.86
C LEU A 88 -28.38 -38.52 -15.45
N SER A 89 -28.56 -39.58 -14.65
CA SER A 89 -27.98 -39.66 -13.30
C SER A 89 -26.45 -39.66 -13.32
N GLU A 90 -25.85 -40.38 -14.26
CA GLU A 90 -24.40 -40.42 -14.44
C GLU A 90 -23.85 -39.08 -14.94
N ALA A 91 -24.52 -38.48 -15.95
CA ALA A 91 -24.18 -37.16 -16.46
C ALA A 91 -24.23 -36.09 -15.36
N PHE A 92 -25.28 -36.11 -14.55
CA PHE A 92 -25.43 -35.22 -13.41
C PHE A 92 -24.32 -35.43 -12.39
N GLY A 93 -24.00 -36.69 -12.05
CA GLY A 93 -22.90 -37.01 -11.14
C GLY A 93 -21.54 -36.51 -11.64
N LYS A 94 -21.23 -36.69 -12.92
CA LYS A 94 -19.99 -36.18 -13.54
C LYS A 94 -19.95 -34.65 -13.54
N CYS A 95 -21.03 -34.01 -13.95
CA CYS A 95 -21.14 -32.55 -13.96
C CYS A 95 -20.97 -31.96 -12.56
N LYS A 96 -21.67 -32.52 -11.57
CA LYS A 96 -21.58 -32.12 -10.17
C LYS A 96 -20.13 -32.21 -9.66
N LYS A 97 -19.44 -33.33 -9.87
CA LYS A 97 -18.04 -33.50 -9.47
C LYS A 97 -17.13 -32.45 -10.12
N LYS A 98 -17.28 -32.22 -11.42
CA LYS A 98 -16.48 -31.21 -12.16
C LYS A 98 -16.72 -29.80 -11.62
N VAL A 99 -17.96 -29.46 -11.29
CA VAL A 99 -18.30 -28.17 -10.68
C VAL A 99 -17.69 -28.05 -9.28
N GLU A 100 -17.78 -29.09 -8.45
CA GLU A 100 -17.18 -29.13 -7.10
C GLU A 100 -15.65 -28.95 -7.16
N GLU A 101 -14.98 -29.62 -8.09
CA GLU A 101 -13.54 -29.46 -8.34
C GLU A 101 -13.18 -28.03 -8.77
N LEU A 102 -13.94 -27.44 -9.69
CA LEU A 102 -13.74 -26.05 -10.13
C LEU A 102 -13.95 -25.06 -8.99
N VAL A 103 -15.01 -25.23 -8.18
CA VAL A 103 -15.28 -24.40 -7.01
C VAL A 103 -14.13 -24.49 -6.00
N SER A 104 -13.62 -25.70 -5.74
CA SER A 104 -12.46 -25.90 -4.87
C SER A 104 -11.21 -25.20 -5.40
N LYS A 105 -10.92 -25.36 -6.69
CA LYS A 105 -9.76 -24.73 -7.35
C LYS A 105 -9.83 -23.21 -7.30
N VAL A 106 -10.97 -22.62 -7.64
CA VAL A 106 -11.19 -21.16 -7.61
C VAL A 106 -11.12 -20.63 -6.18
N SER A 107 -11.69 -21.35 -5.21
CA SER A 107 -11.63 -20.96 -3.79
C SER A 107 -10.20 -20.94 -3.27
N LYS A 108 -9.40 -21.97 -3.59
CA LYS A 108 -7.98 -22.01 -3.25
C LYS A 108 -7.21 -20.85 -3.90
N SER A 109 -7.40 -20.64 -5.20
CA SER A 109 -6.76 -19.53 -5.92
C SER A 109 -7.11 -18.16 -5.32
N LYS A 110 -8.37 -17.95 -4.93
CA LYS A 110 -8.80 -16.73 -4.22
C LYS A 110 -8.02 -16.52 -2.92
N THR A 111 -7.84 -17.56 -2.12
CA THR A 111 -7.08 -17.47 -0.84
C THR A 111 -5.59 -17.15 -1.06
N GLU A 112 -4.97 -17.75 -2.08
CA GLU A 112 -3.59 -17.49 -2.45
C GLU A 112 -3.38 -16.06 -2.95
N LEU A 113 -4.31 -15.56 -3.78
CA LEU A 113 -4.31 -14.17 -4.25
C LEU A 113 -4.47 -13.18 -3.10
N ASN A 114 -5.41 -13.41 -2.18
CA ASN A 114 -5.57 -12.56 -1.00
C ASN A 114 -4.30 -12.50 -0.15
N THR A 115 -3.68 -13.66 0.10
CA THR A 115 -2.40 -13.76 0.83
C THR A 115 -1.30 -12.98 0.11
N THR A 116 -1.26 -13.04 -1.21
CA THR A 116 -0.29 -12.31 -2.03
C THR A 116 -0.51 -10.80 -1.96
N ILE A 117 -1.77 -10.35 -2.02
CA ILE A 117 -2.14 -8.93 -1.86
C ILE A 117 -1.67 -8.40 -0.49
N GLU A 118 -1.90 -9.16 0.59
CA GLU A 118 -1.44 -8.79 1.94
C GLU A 118 0.09 -8.69 2.02
N LYS A 119 0.81 -9.68 1.47
CA LYS A 119 2.29 -9.68 1.42
C LYS A 119 2.84 -8.51 0.62
N THR A 120 2.24 -8.18 -0.52
CA THR A 120 2.63 -7.04 -1.34
C THR A 120 2.35 -5.72 -0.61
N CYS A 121 1.20 -5.59 0.04
CA CYS A 121 0.84 -4.40 0.81
C CYS A 121 1.81 -4.17 1.99
N THR A 122 2.14 -5.22 2.74
CA THR A 122 3.10 -5.15 3.85
C THR A 122 4.51 -4.84 3.37
N THR A 123 4.95 -5.43 2.27
CA THR A 123 6.25 -5.13 1.65
C THR A 123 6.33 -3.67 1.19
N ARG A 124 5.27 -3.15 0.55
CA ARG A 124 5.20 -1.74 0.15
C ARG A 124 5.31 -0.79 1.35
N LYS A 125 4.57 -1.05 2.43
CA LYS A 125 4.67 -0.23 3.67
C LYS A 125 6.10 -0.22 4.25
N LYS A 126 6.79 -1.36 4.22
CA LYS A 126 8.20 -1.45 4.65
C LYS A 126 9.09 -0.60 3.75
N LEU A 127 8.90 -0.67 2.43
CA LEU A 127 9.64 0.15 1.47
C LEU A 127 9.42 1.65 1.72
N ASP A 128 8.17 2.08 1.89
CA ASP A 128 7.82 3.48 2.17
C ASP A 128 8.52 3.99 3.44
N ASN A 129 8.54 3.17 4.50
CA ASN A 129 9.22 3.50 5.75
C ASN A 129 10.75 3.57 5.58
N VAL A 130 11.36 2.63 4.85
CA VAL A 130 12.79 2.66 4.56
C VAL A 130 13.15 3.90 3.73
N PHE A 131 12.35 4.23 2.73
CA PHE A 131 12.53 5.42 1.89
C PHE A 131 12.48 6.71 2.72
N ALA A 132 11.43 6.88 3.53
CA ALA A 132 11.28 8.05 4.39
C ALA A 132 12.44 8.18 5.40
N ASN A 133 12.82 7.08 6.05
CA ASN A 133 13.94 7.07 7.00
C ASN A 133 15.28 7.34 6.32
N THR A 134 15.49 6.83 5.11
CA THR A 134 16.72 7.08 4.35
C THR A 134 16.84 8.55 3.98
N LYS A 135 15.75 9.14 3.47
CA LYS A 135 15.70 10.58 3.16
C LYS A 135 16.00 11.43 4.40
N LYS A 136 15.41 11.08 5.54
CA LYS A 136 15.67 11.76 6.81
C LYS A 136 17.14 11.66 7.22
N LYS A 137 17.73 10.46 7.20
CA LYS A 137 19.15 10.24 7.53
C LYS A 137 20.11 11.02 6.63
N ILE A 138 19.80 11.13 5.34
CA ILE A 138 20.59 11.94 4.39
C ILE A 138 20.57 13.41 4.82
N SER A 139 19.39 13.96 5.12
CA SER A 139 19.25 15.35 5.59
C SER A 139 20.00 15.57 6.91
N GLU A 140 19.79 14.70 7.90
CA GLU A 140 20.46 14.80 9.20
C GLU A 140 21.98 14.74 9.08
N LYS A 141 22.50 13.89 8.19
CA LYS A 141 23.93 13.82 7.94
C LYS A 141 24.45 15.10 7.30
N ALA A 142 23.74 15.67 6.34
CA ALA A 142 24.11 16.95 5.74
C ALA A 142 24.14 18.07 6.80
N ASP A 143 23.12 18.16 7.64
CA ASP A 143 23.04 19.17 8.70
C ASP A 143 24.18 19.04 9.71
N GLN A 144 24.57 17.81 10.07
CA GLN A 144 25.72 17.54 10.94
C GLN A 144 27.04 18.03 10.32
N GLU A 145 27.30 17.70 9.05
CA GLU A 145 28.51 18.14 8.37
C GLU A 145 28.57 19.67 8.24
N VAL A 146 27.45 20.31 7.91
CA VAL A 146 27.35 21.78 7.87
C VAL A 146 27.66 22.37 9.24
N ALA A 147 27.13 21.80 10.33
CA ALA A 147 27.39 22.29 11.68
C ALA A 147 28.88 22.22 12.04
N VAL A 148 29.57 21.13 11.68
CA VAL A 148 31.03 20.98 11.89
C VAL A 148 31.81 22.03 11.10
N ILE A 149 31.47 22.24 9.83
CA ILE A 149 32.12 23.24 8.98
C ILE A 149 31.94 24.65 9.56
N ARG A 150 30.72 24.99 10.01
CA ARG A 150 30.43 26.30 10.63
C ARG A 150 31.15 26.50 11.96
N GLN A 151 31.33 25.43 12.74
CA GLN A 151 32.08 25.51 13.99
C GLN A 151 33.57 25.80 13.73
N GLU A 152 34.18 25.14 12.74
CA GLU A 152 35.57 25.39 12.39
C GLU A 152 35.78 26.79 11.78
N GLU A 153 34.86 27.24 10.93
CA GLU A 153 34.84 28.62 10.41
C GLU A 153 34.88 29.65 11.55
N GLN A 154 33.99 29.52 12.53
CA GLN A 154 33.95 30.43 13.69
C GLN A 154 35.24 30.40 14.51
N LYS A 155 35.86 29.23 14.66
CA LYS A 155 37.11 29.07 15.39
C LYS A 155 38.27 29.79 14.67
N LEU A 156 38.38 29.61 13.35
CA LEU A 156 39.41 30.26 12.54
C LEU A 156 39.21 31.78 12.48
N LEU A 157 37.97 32.26 12.42
CA LEU A 157 37.67 33.70 12.50
C LEU A 157 38.10 34.30 13.84
N LYS A 158 37.75 33.65 14.96
CA LYS A 158 38.17 34.10 16.31
C LYS A 158 39.69 34.14 16.46
N GLU A 159 40.38 33.13 15.94
CA GLU A 159 41.84 33.08 15.98
C GLU A 159 42.47 34.20 15.13
N THR A 160 41.91 34.45 13.94
CA THR A 160 42.33 35.55 13.07
C THR A 160 42.17 36.90 13.77
N ASP A 161 41.02 37.15 14.38
CA ASP A 161 40.74 38.36 15.16
C ASP A 161 41.71 38.54 16.34
N ARG A 162 42.04 37.43 17.04
CA ARG A 162 43.00 37.43 18.14
C ARG A 162 44.38 37.84 17.66
N ILE A 163 44.89 37.19 16.61
CA ILE A 163 46.19 37.49 16.02
C ILE A 163 46.23 38.94 15.55
N TYR A 164 45.19 39.42 14.85
CA TYR A 164 45.11 40.79 14.40
C TYR A 164 45.20 41.80 15.56
N LYS A 165 44.41 41.61 16.62
CA LYS A 165 44.43 42.46 17.82
C LYS A 165 45.79 42.47 18.50
N GLU A 166 46.42 41.31 18.66
CA GLU A 166 47.78 41.21 19.22
C GLU A 166 48.81 41.98 18.38
N ARG A 167 48.71 41.90 17.05
CA ARG A 167 49.62 42.65 16.16
C ARG A 167 49.37 44.15 16.24
N VAL A 168 48.12 44.59 16.28
CA VAL A 168 47.76 46.01 16.43
C VAL A 168 48.34 46.57 17.72
N THR A 169 48.14 45.92 18.86
CA THR A 169 48.67 46.41 20.15
C THR A 169 50.20 46.46 20.17
N MET A 170 50.88 45.49 19.56
CA MET A 170 52.34 45.53 19.38
C MET A 170 52.79 46.74 18.55
N PHE A 171 52.11 47.03 17.45
CA PHE A 171 52.44 48.18 16.60
C PHE A 171 52.15 49.51 17.28
N GLU A 172 51.04 49.63 18.00
CA GLU A 172 50.71 50.83 18.79
C GLU A 172 51.76 51.10 19.88
N ALA A 173 52.21 50.07 20.59
CA ALA A 173 53.28 50.20 21.59
C ALA A 173 54.61 50.63 20.96
N ALA A 174 54.98 50.04 19.82
CA ALA A 174 56.18 50.44 19.08
C ALA A 174 56.09 51.89 18.57
N GLN A 175 54.93 52.31 18.06
CA GLN A 175 54.69 53.67 17.61
C GLN A 175 54.79 54.68 18.76
N ALA A 176 54.22 54.38 19.93
CA ALA A 176 54.32 55.21 21.11
C ALA A 176 55.78 55.39 21.58
N ASN A 177 56.56 54.30 21.59
CA ASN A 177 57.99 54.36 21.92
C ASN A 177 58.76 55.19 20.89
N ASN A 178 58.55 54.96 19.59
CA ASN A 178 59.22 55.74 18.54
C ASN A 178 58.87 57.22 18.63
N SER A 179 57.60 57.56 18.91
CA SER A 179 57.19 58.95 19.09
C SER A 179 57.91 59.62 20.28
N LYS A 180 58.14 58.88 21.37
CA LYS A 180 58.90 59.37 22.52
C LYS A 180 60.37 59.58 22.20
N GLU A 181 60.99 58.68 21.45
CA GLU A 181 62.39 58.84 20.99
C GLU A 181 62.55 60.04 20.05
N VAL A 182 61.59 60.25 19.15
CA VAL A 182 61.56 61.43 18.27
C VAL A 182 61.53 62.72 19.08
N THR A 183 60.60 62.86 20.04
CA THR A 183 60.49 64.08 20.85
C THR A 183 61.73 64.33 21.71
N GLN A 184 62.35 63.28 22.27
CA GLN A 184 63.61 63.40 23.00
C GLN A 184 64.76 63.86 22.10
N THR A 185 64.82 63.33 20.88
CA THR A 185 65.86 63.70 19.90
C THR A 185 65.69 65.15 19.45
N GLU A 186 64.45 65.59 19.23
CA GLU A 186 64.11 66.99 18.92
C GLU A 186 64.53 67.94 20.04
N HIS A 187 64.26 67.59 21.30
CA HIS A 187 64.68 68.37 22.45
C HIS A 187 66.21 68.52 22.52
N LYS A 188 66.95 67.41 22.44
CA LYS A 188 68.42 67.41 22.44
C LYS A 188 69.00 68.22 21.28
N LEU A 189 68.39 68.11 20.09
CA LEU A 189 68.81 68.89 18.93
C LEU A 189 68.62 70.40 19.16
N GLU A 190 67.51 70.80 19.78
CA GLU A 190 67.26 72.20 20.12
C GLU A 190 68.25 72.74 21.16
N GLU A 191 68.56 71.97 22.20
CA GLU A 191 69.61 72.32 23.16
C GLU A 191 70.97 72.54 22.48
N VAL A 192 71.37 71.63 21.58
CA VAL A 192 72.63 71.76 20.82
C VAL A 192 72.61 73.03 19.95
N LYS A 193 71.51 73.32 19.26
CA LYS A 193 71.37 74.56 18.46
C LYS A 193 71.49 75.81 19.33
N GLN A 194 70.87 75.83 20.50
CA GLN A 194 70.95 76.96 21.43
C GLN A 194 72.39 77.19 21.91
N LEU A 195 73.11 76.14 22.30
CA LEU A 195 74.51 76.22 22.70
C LEU A 195 75.41 76.74 21.56
N MET A 196 75.20 76.28 20.33
CA MET A 196 75.94 76.80 19.17
C MET A 196 75.68 78.29 18.93
N ASN A 197 74.43 78.73 19.04
CA ASN A 197 74.06 80.14 18.89
C ASN A 197 74.64 81.03 20.00
N GLN A 198 74.68 80.55 21.25
CA GLN A 198 75.33 81.26 22.35
C GLN A 198 76.83 81.44 22.08
N ARG A 199 77.51 80.37 21.63
CA ARG A 199 78.94 80.42 21.29
C ARG A 199 79.23 81.41 20.16
N ALA A 200 78.41 81.42 19.10
CA ALA A 200 78.57 82.35 17.99
C ALA A 200 78.46 83.83 18.43
N ARG A 201 77.52 84.14 19.35
CA ARG A 201 77.37 85.50 19.90
C ARG A 201 78.58 85.94 20.73
N MET A 202 79.16 85.04 21.53
CA MET A 202 80.36 85.34 22.33
C MET A 202 81.59 85.61 21.46
N THR A 203 81.74 84.91 20.33
CA THR A 203 82.84 85.15 19.39
C THR A 203 82.70 86.46 18.60
N SER A 204 81.47 86.94 18.39
CA SER A 204 81.20 88.23 17.71
C SER A 204 81.35 89.46 18.63
N SER A 205 81.37 89.29 19.95
CA SER A 205 81.57 90.38 20.92
C SER A 205 83.03 90.62 21.33
N LEU A 206 83.98 89.86 20.75
CA LEU A 206 85.42 89.91 21.04
C LEU A 206 86.24 90.55 19.90
N PHE A 207 85.58 91.15 18.91
CA PHE A 207 86.14 91.99 17.84
C PHE A 207 85.34 93.29 17.78
#